data_AF-A0A0M0JAT9-F1
#
_entry.id   AF-A0A0M0JAT9-F1
#
_cell.length_a   1.000
_cell.length_b   1.000
_cell.length_c   1.000
_cell.angle_alpha   90.00
_cell.angle_beta   90.00
_cell.angle_gamma   90.00
#
_symmetry.space_group_name_H-M   'P 1'
#
loop_
_entity.id
_entity.type
_entity.pdbx_description
1 polymer ?
#
loop_
_entity_poly.entity_id
_entity_poly.type
_entity_poly.pdbx_seq_one_letter_code
_entity_poly.pdbx_strand_id
1 'polypeptide(L)'
;MRQQLAGLEAKVKGAVGSANPAQMLPAPTLRHLLLTCEVGAANAAVDEFCAVARSGTPKQPGGLLAACLLKHRRLTGGDVWLGRVNGLPLPRAEAARMRELLDALDWSVMPADGKLRGEMAEQSFKLGLSTKVWAKQNGPYLPFAFKAGMGVWDAASVTKKHKQLWEAASALISAADPTYPWTSVQFNKNFRGSRHRDDKDATYQVATAFGEYEGGELRVHGQDGILDVNTRDRFVRFDGRFEHEVLPYSGLRYSVIFFALAPPWSVDPSSTEEGCCR
;
A
#
# COMPACT_ATOMS: atom_id res chain seq x y z
N MET A 1 9.31 4.13 20.35
CA MET A 1 9.57 4.48 18.93
C MET A 1 9.78 5.98 18.70
N ARG A 2 8.84 6.90 19.00
CA ARG A 2 9.01 8.36 18.75
C ARG A 2 10.27 8.99 19.37
N GLN A 3 10.60 8.66 20.63
CA GLN A 3 11.83 9.13 21.29
C GLN A 3 13.10 8.56 20.63
N GLN A 4 13.06 7.30 20.20
CA GLN A 4 14.18 6.67 19.49
C GLN A 4 14.40 7.29 18.11
N LEU A 5 13.32 7.61 17.40
CA LEU A 5 13.36 8.27 16.09
C LEU A 5 13.99 9.67 16.19
N ALA A 6 13.57 10.47 17.18
CA ALA A 6 14.19 11.77 17.44
C ALA A 6 15.70 11.65 17.75
N GLY A 7 16.10 10.61 18.49
CA GLY A 7 17.51 10.30 18.75
C GLY A 7 18.29 9.95 17.48
N LEU A 8 17.71 9.15 16.58
CA LEU A 8 18.32 8.79 15.30
C LEU A 8 18.42 10.01 14.36
N GLU A 9 17.37 10.83 14.29
CA GLU A 9 17.39 12.08 13.51
C GLU A 9 18.43 13.07 14.04
N ALA A 10 18.58 13.19 15.36
CA ALA A 10 19.60 14.02 15.98
C ALA A 10 21.02 13.49 15.69
N LYS A 11 21.24 12.18 15.77
CA LYS A 11 22.51 11.53 15.39
C LYS A 11 22.88 11.83 13.94
N VAL A 12 21.93 11.66 13.02
CA VAL A 12 22.13 11.95 11.59
C VAL A 12 22.49 13.42 11.42
N LYS A 13 21.71 14.36 11.96
CA LYS A 13 21.99 15.80 11.87
C LYS A 13 23.37 16.15 12.42
N GLY A 14 23.75 15.59 13.57
CA GLY A 14 25.06 15.82 14.18
C GLY A 14 26.23 15.32 13.33
N ALA A 15 26.06 14.22 12.59
CA ALA A 15 27.11 13.63 11.76
C ALA A 15 27.39 14.41 10.47
N VAL A 16 26.40 15.15 9.93
CA VAL A 16 26.55 15.90 8.67
C VAL A 16 26.94 17.37 8.86
N GLY A 17 26.95 17.87 10.10
CA GLY A 17 27.36 19.25 10.41
C GLY A 17 26.59 20.29 9.60
N SER A 18 27.32 21.17 8.89
CA SER A 18 26.77 22.26 8.05
C SER A 18 26.41 21.85 6.62
N ALA A 19 26.23 20.56 6.34
CA ALA A 19 25.85 20.09 5.01
C ALA A 19 24.60 20.81 4.48
N ASN A 20 24.61 21.11 3.18
CA ASN A 20 23.49 21.77 2.52
C ASN A 20 22.21 20.91 2.69
N PRO A 21 21.10 21.45 3.23
CA PRO A 21 19.85 20.72 3.37
C PRO A 21 19.35 20.05 2.08
N ALA A 22 19.67 20.62 0.91
CA ALA A 22 19.32 20.04 -0.39
C ALA A 22 20.04 18.73 -0.72
N GLN A 23 21.12 18.41 -0.01
CA GLN A 23 21.89 17.16 -0.17
C GLN A 23 21.44 16.06 0.81
N MET A 24 20.50 16.38 1.70
CA MET A 24 19.90 15.44 2.64
C MET A 24 18.61 14.85 2.09
N LEU A 25 18.23 13.68 2.62
CA LEU A 25 16.89 13.15 2.38
C LEU A 25 15.86 14.13 2.97
N PRO A 26 14.73 14.38 2.29
CA PRO A 26 13.61 15.10 2.89
C PRO A 26 13.23 14.47 4.22
N ALA A 27 12.94 15.28 5.23
CA ALA A 27 12.62 14.80 6.58
C ALA A 27 11.52 13.72 6.60
N PRO A 28 10.42 13.82 5.83
CA PRO A 28 9.41 12.76 5.76
C PRO A 28 9.97 11.43 5.22
N THR A 29 10.85 11.48 4.22
CA THR A 29 11.48 10.31 3.62
C THR A 29 12.45 9.64 4.60
N LEU A 30 13.28 10.42 5.27
CA LEU A 30 14.19 9.91 6.30
C LEU A 30 13.40 9.26 7.44
N ARG A 31 12.38 9.96 7.94
CA ARG A 31 11.53 9.48 9.03
C ARG A 31 10.85 8.17 8.64
N HIS A 32 10.31 8.08 7.42
CA HIS A 32 9.76 6.83 6.91
C HIS A 32 10.80 5.72 6.90
N LEU A 33 11.98 5.92 6.30
CA LEU A 33 13.01 4.88 6.21
C LEU A 33 13.44 4.37 7.60
N LEU A 34 13.53 5.25 8.60
CA LEU A 34 13.86 4.88 9.98
C LEU A 34 12.72 4.11 10.66
N LEU A 35 11.47 4.55 10.48
CA LEU A 35 10.27 3.90 11.03
C LEU A 35 9.98 2.53 10.40
N THR A 36 10.44 2.37 9.17
CA THR A 36 10.25 1.17 8.37
C THR A 36 11.53 0.33 8.30
N CYS A 37 12.45 0.52 9.25
CA CYS A 37 13.51 -0.43 9.55
C CYS A 37 13.25 -1.03 10.94
N GLU A 38 13.63 -2.29 11.13
CA GLU A 38 13.70 -2.88 12.47
C GLU A 38 14.68 -2.02 13.31
N VAL A 39 14.35 -1.79 14.58
CA VAL A 39 15.04 -0.77 15.40
C VAL A 39 16.55 -1.06 15.50
N GLY A 40 16.95 -2.33 15.59
CA GLY A 40 18.35 -2.73 15.54
C GLY A 40 19.03 -2.35 14.22
N ALA A 41 18.40 -2.67 13.09
CA ALA A 41 18.88 -2.33 11.76
C ALA A 41 18.96 -0.81 11.52
N ALA A 42 17.99 -0.04 12.01
CA ALA A 42 17.99 1.43 11.90
C ALA A 42 19.17 2.04 12.69
N ASN A 43 19.43 1.55 13.90
CA ASN A 43 20.58 1.99 14.70
C ASN A 43 21.90 1.64 14.01
N ALA A 44 22.06 0.39 13.54
CA ALA A 44 23.28 -0.05 12.84
C ALA A 44 23.54 0.77 11.56
N ALA A 45 22.48 1.08 10.80
CA ALA A 45 22.57 1.92 9.61
C ALA A 45 23.00 3.36 9.93
N VAL A 46 22.42 3.96 10.97
CA VAL A 46 22.79 5.31 11.40
C VAL A 46 24.21 5.34 11.94
N ASP A 47 24.63 4.33 12.70
CA ASP A 47 25.99 4.25 13.23
C ASP A 47 27.04 4.06 12.09
N GLU A 48 26.75 3.23 11.09
CA GLU A 48 27.58 3.11 9.87
C GLU A 48 27.64 4.44 9.10
N PHE A 49 26.50 5.09 8.86
CA PHE A 49 26.45 6.41 8.23
C PHE A 49 27.30 7.42 9.00
N CYS A 50 27.14 7.50 10.33
CA CYS A 50 27.91 8.41 11.18
C CYS A 50 29.41 8.10 11.13
N ALA A 51 29.81 6.83 11.06
CA ALA A 51 31.21 6.45 10.94
C ALA A 51 31.83 6.94 9.62
N VAL A 52 31.12 6.77 8.50
CA VAL A 52 31.57 7.22 7.17
C VAL A 52 31.55 8.76 7.07
N ALA A 53 30.53 9.41 7.61
CA ALA A 53 30.44 10.88 7.62
C ALA A 53 31.53 11.54 8.48
N ARG A 54 32.03 10.84 9.52
CA ARG A 54 33.16 11.31 10.33
C ARG A 54 34.52 11.11 9.68
N SER A 55 34.66 10.11 8.80
CA SER A 55 35.93 9.86 8.08
C SER A 55 36.12 10.75 6.85
N GLY A 56 35.10 11.50 6.44
CA GLY A 56 35.17 12.52 5.40
C GLY A 56 33.81 13.12 5.08
N THR A 57 33.76 14.18 4.28
CA THR A 57 32.49 14.83 3.88
C THR A 57 31.91 14.14 2.64
N PRO A 58 30.88 13.29 2.76
CA PRO A 58 30.28 12.66 1.60
C PRO A 58 29.66 13.72 0.68
N LYS A 59 29.83 13.59 -0.64
CA LYS A 59 29.22 14.48 -1.64
C LYS A 59 27.69 14.40 -1.66
N GLN A 60 27.14 13.27 -1.24
CA GLN A 60 25.71 12.93 -1.25
C GLN A 60 25.32 12.24 0.07
N PRO A 61 25.30 12.97 1.20
CA PRO A 61 25.02 12.41 2.52
C PRO A 61 23.64 11.74 2.60
N GLY A 62 22.62 12.30 1.96
CA GLY A 62 21.29 11.67 1.88
C GLY A 62 21.32 10.32 1.14
N GLY A 63 22.06 10.23 0.03
CA GLY A 63 22.24 8.99 -0.72
C GLY A 63 23.01 7.93 0.06
N LEU A 64 24.05 8.33 0.80
CA LEU A 64 24.81 7.43 1.67
C LEU A 64 23.95 6.88 2.82
N LEU A 65 23.20 7.74 3.50
CA LEU A 65 22.30 7.33 4.58
C LEU A 65 21.22 6.36 4.06
N ALA A 66 20.63 6.65 2.90
CA ALA A 66 19.72 5.73 2.24
C ALA A 66 20.37 4.38 1.94
N ALA A 67 21.62 4.36 1.45
CA ALA A 67 22.35 3.14 1.17
C ALA A 67 22.64 2.32 2.44
N CYS A 68 23.06 2.96 3.53
CA CYS A 68 23.26 2.29 4.83
C CYS A 68 21.94 1.71 5.35
N LEU A 69 20.85 2.48 5.32
CA LEU A 69 19.52 2.01 5.72
C LEU A 69 19.08 0.82 4.87
N LEU A 70 19.26 0.88 3.54
CA LEU A 70 18.92 -0.22 2.64
C LEU A 70 19.82 -1.47 2.81
N LYS A 71 21.09 -1.29 3.19
CA LYS A 71 22.05 -2.37 3.43
C LYS A 71 21.69 -3.16 4.69
N HIS A 72 21.51 -2.47 5.82
CA HIS A 72 21.19 -3.11 7.10
C HIS A 72 19.78 -3.68 7.17
N ARG A 73 18.90 -3.18 6.30
CA ARG A 73 17.55 -3.68 6.10
C ARG A 73 17.46 -5.07 5.46
N ARG A 74 18.54 -5.59 4.86
CA ARG A 74 18.55 -6.94 4.23
C ARG A 74 18.85 -8.10 5.18
N LEU A 75 19.20 -7.83 6.44
CA LEU A 75 19.80 -8.83 7.33
C LEU A 75 18.82 -9.55 8.25
N THR A 76 17.54 -9.17 8.26
CA THR A 76 16.50 -9.95 8.92
C THR A 76 15.54 -10.46 7.85
N GLY A 77 15.34 -11.77 7.78
CA GLY A 77 14.38 -12.40 6.86
C GLY A 77 12.92 -12.12 7.22
N GLY A 78 12.59 -10.87 7.53
CA GLY A 78 11.30 -10.42 8.06
C GLY A 78 10.69 -9.31 7.20
N ASP A 79 9.42 -9.52 6.85
CA ASP A 79 8.51 -8.55 6.24
C ASP A 79 9.00 -7.88 4.94
N VAL A 80 8.60 -8.44 3.79
CA VAL A 80 9.00 -8.00 2.44
C VAL A 80 8.72 -6.51 2.13
N TRP A 81 7.81 -5.91 2.90
CA TRP A 81 7.32 -4.55 2.77
C TRP A 81 8.16 -3.52 3.57
N LEU A 82 8.80 -3.96 4.66
CA LEU A 82 9.46 -3.11 5.65
C LEU A 82 10.57 -2.29 4.98
N GLY A 83 10.36 -0.97 4.79
CA GLY A 83 11.34 0.03 4.34
C GLY A 83 11.11 0.66 2.97
N ARG A 84 10.09 0.24 2.20
CA ARG A 84 9.93 0.63 0.78
C ARG A 84 9.07 1.87 0.63
N VAL A 85 9.69 3.05 0.72
CA VAL A 85 9.04 4.34 0.40
C VAL A 85 8.37 4.30 -0.98
N ASN A 86 9.05 3.69 -1.96
CA ASN A 86 8.59 3.58 -3.35
C ASN A 86 8.01 2.19 -3.68
N GLY A 87 7.52 1.46 -2.68
CA GLY A 87 6.91 0.15 -2.89
C GLY A 87 7.84 -0.97 -3.42
N LEU A 88 7.25 -2.15 -3.62
CA LEU A 88 7.84 -3.29 -4.31
C LEU A 88 7.54 -3.17 -5.81
N PRO A 89 8.52 -3.19 -6.73
CA PRO A 89 8.23 -3.34 -8.16
C PRO A 89 7.37 -4.58 -8.41
N LEU A 90 6.41 -4.49 -9.33
CA LEU A 90 5.55 -5.65 -9.62
C LEU A 90 6.32 -6.78 -10.33
N PRO A 91 5.98 -8.05 -10.05
CA PRO A 91 6.39 -9.19 -10.86
C PRO A 91 5.94 -9.01 -12.32
N ARG A 92 6.88 -9.09 -13.28
CA ARG A 92 6.64 -8.67 -14.67
C ARG A 92 5.52 -9.46 -15.37
N ALA A 93 5.48 -10.78 -15.20
CA ALA A 93 4.54 -11.64 -15.91
C ALA A 93 3.11 -11.42 -15.38
N GLU A 94 2.96 -11.38 -14.06
CA GLU A 94 1.71 -11.17 -13.35
C GLU A 94 1.17 -9.75 -13.60
N ALA A 95 2.04 -8.75 -13.61
CA ALA A 95 1.68 -7.38 -13.94
C ALA A 95 1.19 -7.24 -15.38
N ALA A 96 1.88 -7.87 -16.34
CA ALA A 96 1.47 -7.86 -17.74
C ALA A 96 0.10 -8.53 -17.92
N ARG A 97 -0.12 -9.68 -17.27
CA ARG A 97 -1.40 -10.39 -17.32
C ARG A 97 -2.53 -9.58 -16.68
N MET A 98 -2.29 -8.93 -15.54
CA MET A 98 -3.27 -8.06 -14.90
C MET A 98 -3.66 -6.89 -15.81
N ARG A 99 -2.66 -6.23 -16.41
CA ARG A 99 -2.88 -5.10 -17.34
C ARG A 99 -3.72 -5.50 -18.55
N GLU A 100 -3.39 -6.62 -19.20
CA GLU A 100 -4.15 -7.18 -20.32
C GLU A 100 -5.63 -7.36 -19.96
N LEU A 101 -5.91 -7.93 -18.77
CA LEU A 101 -7.28 -8.17 -18.32
C LEU A 101 -8.03 -6.89 -17.95
N LEU A 102 -7.35 -5.90 -17.37
CA LEU A 102 -7.96 -4.59 -17.06
C LEU A 102 -8.31 -3.82 -18.33
N ASP A 103 -7.46 -3.90 -19.36
CA ASP A 103 -7.70 -3.24 -20.66
C ASP A 103 -8.81 -3.93 -21.45
N ALA A 104 -8.91 -5.26 -21.37
CA ALA A 104 -9.96 -6.03 -22.05
C ALA A 104 -11.33 -5.97 -21.34
N LEU A 105 -11.40 -5.43 -20.11
CA LEU A 105 -12.64 -5.37 -19.35
C LEU A 105 -13.59 -4.33 -19.95
N ASP A 106 -14.85 -4.71 -20.16
CA ASP A 106 -15.89 -3.74 -20.43
C ASP A 106 -16.24 -2.99 -19.14
N TRP A 107 -15.57 -1.86 -18.92
CA TRP A 107 -15.83 -1.03 -17.74
C TRP A 107 -17.15 -0.28 -17.82
N SER A 108 -17.76 -0.12 -19.01
CA SER A 108 -19.00 0.64 -19.19
C SER A 108 -20.20 0.00 -18.46
N VAL A 109 -20.13 -1.30 -18.21
CA VAL A 109 -21.13 -2.06 -17.44
C VAL A 109 -20.83 -2.13 -15.95
N MET A 110 -19.73 -1.54 -15.48
CA MET A 110 -19.37 -1.47 -14.07
C MET A 110 -20.04 -0.27 -13.39
N PRO A 111 -20.34 -0.36 -12.08
CA PRO A 111 -20.90 0.76 -11.34
C PRO A 111 -20.03 2.02 -11.47
N ALA A 112 -20.69 3.15 -11.74
CA ALA A 112 -20.05 4.45 -11.72
C ALA A 112 -20.16 5.03 -10.31
N ASP A 113 -19.03 5.21 -9.64
CA ASP A 113 -18.98 5.82 -8.29
C ASP A 113 -19.02 7.36 -8.33
N GLY A 114 -18.94 7.93 -9.55
CA GLY A 114 -19.54 9.21 -9.91
C GLY A 114 -19.00 10.47 -9.22
N LYS A 115 -17.84 10.97 -9.67
CA LYS A 115 -17.47 12.42 -9.62
C LYS A 115 -17.00 12.99 -10.96
N LEU A 116 -16.45 12.17 -11.85
CA LEU A 116 -15.94 12.56 -13.17
C LEU A 116 -16.90 12.13 -14.30
N ARG A 117 -16.88 12.85 -15.44
CA ARG A 117 -17.72 12.59 -16.64
C ARG A 117 -16.86 12.37 -17.88
N GLY A 118 -17.43 11.78 -18.92
CA GLY A 118 -16.74 11.53 -20.20
C GLY A 118 -15.72 10.40 -20.10
N GLU A 119 -14.61 10.52 -20.83
CA GLU A 119 -13.53 9.50 -20.86
C GLU A 119 -12.86 9.24 -19.50
N MET A 120 -13.02 10.19 -18.56
CA MET A 120 -12.52 10.10 -17.18
C MET A 120 -13.55 9.54 -16.19
N ALA A 121 -14.70 9.02 -16.64
CA ALA A 121 -15.71 8.47 -15.76
C ALA A 121 -15.14 7.41 -14.81
N GLU A 122 -15.42 7.59 -13.51
CA GLU A 122 -14.91 6.70 -12.47
C GLU A 122 -15.73 5.42 -12.41
N GLN A 123 -15.07 4.28 -12.52
CA GLN A 123 -15.69 2.96 -12.49
C GLN A 123 -14.97 2.09 -11.48
N SER A 124 -15.74 1.33 -10.69
CA SER A 124 -15.19 0.60 -9.56
C SER A 124 -16.05 -0.61 -9.23
N PHE A 125 -15.39 -1.71 -8.87
CA PHE A 125 -16.05 -2.89 -8.34
C PHE A 125 -15.10 -3.69 -7.45
N LYS A 126 -15.66 -4.56 -6.62
CA LYS A 126 -14.90 -5.35 -5.65
C LYS A 126 -15.16 -6.84 -5.84
N LEU A 127 -14.11 -7.64 -5.69
CA LEU A 127 -14.14 -9.09 -5.50
C LEU A 127 -13.68 -9.45 -4.07
N GLY A 128 -14.15 -10.54 -3.45
CA GLY A 128 -13.65 -11.01 -2.15
C GLY A 128 -13.84 -12.50 -1.86
N LEU A 129 -13.72 -12.95 -0.59
CA LEU A 129 -14.01 -14.29 -0.03
C LEU A 129 -15.22 -14.34 0.95
N SER A 130 -16.27 -15.13 0.67
CA SER A 130 -17.58 -14.96 1.31
C SER A 130 -17.56 -15.46 2.76
N THR A 131 -17.95 -14.61 3.71
CA THR A 131 -17.95 -14.95 5.15
C THR A 131 -19.14 -15.80 5.58
N LYS A 132 -20.18 -15.99 4.75
CA LYS A 132 -21.32 -16.86 5.11
C LYS A 132 -20.98 -18.36 5.14
N VAL A 133 -19.80 -18.75 4.66
CA VAL A 133 -19.31 -20.15 4.66
C VAL A 133 -18.30 -20.40 5.79
N TRP A 134 -18.06 -19.42 6.68
CA TRP A 134 -17.15 -19.63 7.83
C TRP A 134 -17.68 -20.60 8.90
N ALA A 135 -18.99 -20.85 8.94
CA ALA A 135 -19.60 -21.61 10.03
C ALA A 135 -19.60 -23.14 9.85
N LYS A 136 -19.11 -23.70 8.73
CA LYS A 136 -19.24 -25.16 8.53
C LYS A 136 -17.99 -25.95 8.15
N GLN A 137 -17.03 -25.46 7.35
CA GLN A 137 -16.03 -26.38 6.80
C GLN A 137 -14.66 -25.74 6.60
N ASN A 138 -13.67 -26.27 7.33
CA ASN A 138 -12.23 -26.06 7.17
C ASN A 138 -11.76 -26.53 5.77
N GLY A 139 -11.83 -25.66 4.75
CA GLY A 139 -11.40 -25.94 3.37
C GLY A 139 -11.02 -24.66 2.59
N PRO A 140 -10.33 -24.77 1.44
CA PRO A 140 -9.58 -23.65 0.83
C PRO A 140 -10.48 -22.49 0.39
N TYR A 141 -10.00 -21.28 0.63
CA TYR A 141 -10.64 -20.00 0.32
C TYR A 141 -11.12 -19.90 -1.15
N LEU A 142 -12.42 -19.65 -1.37
CA LEU A 142 -13.00 -19.50 -2.73
C LEU A 142 -13.44 -18.05 -3.05
N PRO A 143 -13.08 -17.50 -4.23
CA PRO A 143 -13.51 -16.17 -4.73
C PRO A 143 -15.02 -15.89 -4.77
N PHE A 144 -15.42 -14.63 -4.56
CA PHE A 144 -16.73 -14.01 -4.78
C PHE A 144 -16.60 -12.52 -5.23
N ALA A 145 -17.70 -11.86 -5.64
CA ALA A 145 -17.82 -10.47 -6.08
C ALA A 145 -18.82 -9.77 -5.20
N PHE A 146 -18.52 -8.55 -4.76
CA PHE A 146 -19.46 -7.77 -3.97
C PHE A 146 -20.52 -7.15 -4.89
N LYS A 147 -21.80 -7.15 -4.46
CA LYS A 147 -22.77 -6.20 -5.02
C LYS A 147 -22.45 -4.79 -4.52
N ALA A 148 -22.89 -3.82 -5.31
CA ALA A 148 -22.96 -2.42 -4.91
C ALA A 148 -23.54 -2.28 -3.49
N GLY A 149 -22.81 -1.58 -2.61
CA GLY A 149 -23.30 -1.17 -1.29
C GLY A 149 -23.04 -2.11 -0.11
N MET A 150 -22.13 -3.08 -0.20
CA MET A 150 -21.82 -4.08 0.85
C MET A 150 -22.90 -5.15 1.05
N GLY A 151 -22.73 -6.33 0.44
CA GLY A 151 -23.63 -7.46 0.66
C GLY A 151 -23.23 -8.71 -0.13
N VAL A 152 -23.33 -9.87 0.52
CA VAL A 152 -22.83 -11.19 0.11
C VAL A 152 -23.51 -11.74 -1.15
N TRP A 153 -22.71 -12.27 -2.10
CA TRP A 153 -23.13 -13.07 -3.25
C TRP A 153 -22.38 -14.41 -3.24
N ASP A 154 -22.99 -15.47 -3.76
CA ASP A 154 -22.37 -16.81 -3.74
C ASP A 154 -21.14 -16.92 -4.67
N ALA A 155 -20.20 -17.79 -4.31
CA ALA A 155 -18.92 -17.99 -5.00
C ALA A 155 -19.06 -18.56 -6.42
N ALA A 156 -20.17 -19.26 -6.71
CA ALA A 156 -20.41 -19.89 -8.02
C ALA A 156 -20.71 -18.86 -9.12
N SER A 157 -21.34 -17.75 -8.77
CA SER A 157 -21.77 -16.72 -9.73
C SER A 157 -20.61 -15.86 -10.25
N VAL A 158 -19.54 -15.74 -9.47
CA VAL A 158 -18.42 -14.80 -9.70
C VAL A 158 -17.29 -15.46 -10.47
N THR A 159 -17.07 -16.74 -10.17
CA THR A 159 -16.17 -17.64 -10.88
C THR A 159 -16.58 -17.87 -12.34
N LYS A 160 -17.73 -17.37 -12.81
CA LYS A 160 -18.11 -17.47 -14.23
C LYS A 160 -17.77 -16.22 -15.05
N LYS A 161 -17.91 -15.01 -14.51
CA LYS A 161 -17.72 -13.74 -15.26
C LYS A 161 -16.35 -13.09 -15.06
N HIS A 162 -15.76 -13.17 -13.86
CA HIS A 162 -14.51 -12.46 -13.52
C HIS A 162 -13.40 -13.37 -12.96
N LYS A 163 -13.51 -14.68 -13.20
CA LYS A 163 -12.54 -15.68 -12.72
C LYS A 163 -11.11 -15.38 -13.12
N GLN A 164 -10.87 -15.04 -14.39
CA GLN A 164 -9.52 -14.75 -14.87
C GLN A 164 -8.90 -13.54 -14.16
N LEU A 165 -9.71 -12.52 -13.85
CA LEU A 165 -9.25 -11.34 -13.12
C LEU A 165 -8.91 -11.67 -11.66
N TRP A 166 -9.72 -12.50 -11.01
CA TRP A 166 -9.42 -13.00 -9.67
C TRP A 166 -8.13 -13.82 -9.63
N GLU A 167 -7.97 -14.77 -10.55
CA GLU A 167 -6.78 -15.62 -10.64
C GLU A 167 -5.53 -14.79 -10.88
N ALA A 168 -5.62 -13.79 -11.78
CA ALA A 168 -4.52 -12.85 -12.02
C ALA A 168 -4.20 -12.01 -10.77
N ALA A 169 -5.21 -11.53 -10.04
CA ALA A 169 -5.00 -10.76 -8.81
C ALA A 169 -4.35 -11.62 -7.72
N SER A 170 -4.80 -12.86 -7.57
CA SER A 170 -4.25 -13.84 -6.63
C SER A 170 -2.79 -14.13 -6.96
N ALA A 171 -2.48 -14.45 -8.22
CA ALA A 171 -1.11 -14.69 -8.67
C ALA A 171 -0.21 -13.46 -8.43
N LEU A 172 -0.72 -12.27 -8.75
CA LEU A 172 -0.02 -11.00 -8.58
C LEU A 172 0.38 -10.76 -7.11
N ILE A 173 -0.56 -10.87 -6.17
CA ILE A 173 -0.26 -10.66 -4.74
C ILE A 173 0.60 -11.79 -4.15
N SER A 174 0.33 -13.05 -4.51
CA SER A 174 1.12 -14.18 -4.03
C SER A 174 2.58 -14.15 -4.51
N ALA A 175 2.84 -13.58 -5.68
CA ALA A 175 4.21 -13.38 -6.18
C ALA A 175 4.99 -12.31 -5.40
N ALA A 176 4.32 -11.37 -4.72
CA ALA A 176 4.95 -10.40 -3.82
C ALA A 176 5.00 -10.86 -2.36
N ASP A 177 3.88 -11.38 -1.86
CA ASP A 177 3.73 -11.87 -0.50
C ASP A 177 2.69 -13.01 -0.46
N PRO A 178 3.14 -14.28 -0.52
CA PRO A 178 2.23 -15.43 -0.48
C PRO A 178 1.56 -15.59 0.89
N THR A 179 2.01 -14.86 1.92
CA THR A 179 1.48 -14.93 3.29
C THR A 179 0.51 -13.81 3.61
N TYR A 180 0.34 -12.82 2.73
CA TYR A 180 -0.54 -11.69 2.98
C TYR A 180 -2.00 -12.16 3.16
N PRO A 181 -2.61 -11.91 4.33
CA PRO A 181 -3.98 -12.31 4.57
C PRO A 181 -4.90 -11.27 3.92
N TRP A 182 -5.51 -11.62 2.79
CA TRP A 182 -6.50 -10.78 2.12
C TRP A 182 -7.82 -11.53 1.98
N THR A 183 -8.93 -10.80 2.15
CA THR A 183 -10.27 -11.32 1.89
C THR A 183 -10.87 -10.71 0.65
N SER A 184 -10.35 -9.59 0.17
CA SER A 184 -11.01 -8.75 -0.81
C SER A 184 -9.99 -8.04 -1.69
N VAL A 185 -10.38 -7.82 -2.94
CA VAL A 185 -9.64 -7.00 -3.90
C VAL A 185 -10.60 -6.03 -4.60
N GLN A 186 -10.25 -4.75 -4.65
CA GLN A 186 -10.98 -3.72 -5.39
C GLN A 186 -10.25 -3.40 -6.69
N PHE A 187 -11.02 -3.28 -7.77
CA PHE A 187 -10.53 -2.82 -9.06
C PHE A 187 -11.19 -1.49 -9.39
N ASN A 188 -10.39 -0.51 -9.75
CA ASN A 188 -10.87 0.82 -10.12
C ASN A 188 -10.30 1.24 -11.47
N LYS A 189 -11.08 2.00 -12.23
CA LYS A 189 -10.66 2.76 -13.41
C LYS A 189 -10.97 4.23 -13.17
N ASN A 190 -9.97 5.08 -13.35
CA ASN A 190 -10.03 6.53 -13.24
C ASN A 190 -10.58 7.07 -11.91
N PHE A 191 -10.63 6.23 -10.87
CA PHE A 191 -11.08 6.61 -9.54
C PHE A 191 -10.11 7.59 -8.84
N ARG A 192 -10.64 8.71 -8.37
CA ARG A 192 -9.99 9.69 -7.50
C ARG A 192 -10.56 9.53 -6.10
N GLY A 193 -9.94 8.66 -5.30
CA GLY A 193 -10.33 8.47 -3.91
C GLY A 193 -10.17 9.77 -3.14
N SER A 194 -11.29 10.37 -2.71
CA SER A 194 -11.28 11.50 -1.77
C SER A 194 -10.74 11.06 -0.42
N ARG A 195 -10.23 11.98 0.38
CA ARG A 195 -9.76 11.69 1.75
C ARG A 195 -10.79 10.92 2.58
N HIS A 196 -10.43 9.72 3.01
CA HIS A 196 -11.28 8.82 3.79
C HIS A 196 -10.44 7.84 4.64
N ARG A 197 -11.13 7.07 5.48
CA ARG A 197 -10.61 5.92 6.23
C ARG A 197 -11.42 4.68 5.86
N ASP A 198 -10.77 3.53 5.88
CA ASP A 198 -11.39 2.23 5.69
C ASP A 198 -11.57 1.53 7.04
N ASP A 199 -12.58 1.94 7.80
CA ASP A 199 -12.80 1.51 9.19
C ASP A 199 -13.10 0.00 9.35
N LYS A 200 -13.34 -0.70 8.24
CA LYS A 200 -13.67 -2.13 8.23
C LYS A 200 -12.46 -3.02 7.95
N ASP A 201 -11.29 -2.44 7.74
CA ASP A 201 -10.07 -3.18 7.54
C ASP A 201 -9.63 -3.88 8.82
N ALA A 202 -9.36 -5.19 8.71
CA ALA A 202 -8.76 -5.99 9.78
C ALA A 202 -7.25 -5.74 9.92
N THR A 203 -6.60 -5.31 8.84
CA THR A 203 -5.15 -5.13 8.75
C THR A 203 -4.82 -4.13 7.65
N TYR A 204 -3.53 -3.90 7.42
CA TYR A 204 -3.04 -3.07 6.33
C TYR A 204 -3.55 -3.54 4.95
N GLN A 205 -3.63 -2.60 4.02
CA GLN A 205 -3.93 -2.84 2.62
C GLN A 205 -2.65 -2.93 1.77
N VAL A 206 -2.77 -3.57 0.61
CA VAL A 206 -1.74 -3.56 -0.43
C VAL A 206 -2.34 -2.99 -1.71
N ALA A 207 -1.83 -1.85 -2.17
CA ALA A 207 -2.29 -1.15 -3.36
C ALA A 207 -1.27 -1.24 -4.50
N THR A 208 -1.75 -1.31 -5.72
CA THR A 208 -0.96 -1.04 -6.93
C THR A 208 -1.80 -0.34 -7.99
N ALA A 209 -1.14 0.29 -8.95
CA ALA A 209 -1.79 1.00 -10.05
C ALA A 209 -1.10 0.72 -11.39
N PHE A 210 -1.92 0.73 -12.44
CA PHE A 210 -1.53 0.46 -13.83
C PHE A 210 -2.03 1.58 -14.74
N GLY A 211 -1.59 1.55 -15.99
CA GLY A 211 -2.00 2.49 -17.04
C GLY A 211 -0.94 3.54 -17.36
N GLU A 212 -1.33 4.45 -18.26
CA GLU A 212 -0.52 5.58 -18.71
C GLU A 212 -1.09 6.86 -18.12
N TYR A 213 -0.50 7.28 -17.00
CA TYR A 213 -0.96 8.44 -16.22
C TYR A 213 0.20 9.20 -15.56
N GLU A 214 0.00 10.49 -15.30
CA GLU A 214 0.94 11.36 -14.58
C GLU A 214 0.33 11.85 -13.26
N GLY A 215 1.13 11.88 -12.19
CA GLY A 215 0.67 12.14 -10.81
C GLY A 215 -0.01 10.92 -10.20
N GLY A 216 -1.01 11.13 -9.34
CA GLY A 216 -1.86 10.04 -8.83
C GLY A 216 -1.22 9.22 -7.72
N GLU A 217 -0.26 9.82 -7.02
CA GLU A 217 0.31 9.27 -5.80
C GLU A 217 -0.81 9.03 -4.77
N LEU A 218 -0.66 7.96 -4.00
CA LEU A 218 -1.50 7.71 -2.84
C LEU A 218 -0.91 8.51 -1.68
N ARG A 219 -1.66 9.44 -1.12
CA ARG A 219 -1.28 10.15 0.10
C ARG A 219 -1.82 9.40 1.30
N VAL A 220 -0.94 9.08 2.25
CA VAL A 220 -1.27 8.37 3.49
C VAL A 220 -0.92 9.23 4.69
N HIS A 221 -1.87 9.44 5.59
CA HIS A 221 -1.74 10.23 6.80
C HIS A 221 -1.46 9.33 8.00
N GLY A 222 -0.21 8.99 8.24
CA GLY A 222 0.18 8.21 9.41
C GLY A 222 0.31 9.05 10.68
N GLN A 223 0.41 8.38 11.83
CA GLN A 223 0.72 9.04 13.12
C GLN A 223 2.04 9.83 13.12
N ASP A 224 2.93 9.52 12.18
CA ASP A 224 4.26 10.10 12.06
C ASP A 224 4.38 11.14 10.93
N GLY A 225 3.28 11.44 10.24
CA GLY A 225 3.21 12.45 9.20
C GLY A 225 2.49 11.99 7.93
N ILE A 226 2.61 12.81 6.89
CA ILE A 226 1.99 12.57 5.58
C ILE A 226 3.05 12.00 4.64
N LEU A 227 2.68 10.97 3.88
CA LEU A 227 3.53 10.36 2.87
C LEU A 227 2.78 10.21 1.55
N ASP A 228 3.42 10.67 0.47
CA ASP A 228 2.94 10.44 -0.89
C ASP A 228 3.72 9.26 -1.48
N VAL A 229 3.01 8.18 -1.82
CA VAL A 229 3.60 6.95 -2.32
C VAL A 229 3.19 6.68 -3.76
N ASN A 230 4.19 6.33 -4.58
CA ASN A 230 3.97 5.98 -5.97
C ASN A 230 3.49 4.52 -6.09
N THR A 231 2.28 4.34 -6.59
CA THR A 231 1.65 3.03 -6.83
C THR A 231 1.81 2.52 -8.27
N ARG A 232 2.37 3.33 -9.19
CA ARG A 232 2.52 2.98 -10.61
C ARG A 232 3.49 1.82 -10.78
N ASP A 233 2.98 0.69 -11.24
CA ASP A 233 3.72 -0.56 -11.47
C ASP A 233 4.52 -1.01 -10.24
N ARG A 234 3.98 -0.69 -9.05
CA ARG A 234 4.57 -0.97 -7.74
C ARG A 234 3.48 -1.36 -6.75
N PHE A 235 3.74 -2.36 -5.92
CA PHE A 235 2.95 -2.60 -4.73
C PHE A 235 3.36 -1.65 -3.61
N VAL A 236 2.38 -1.04 -2.97
CA VAL A 236 2.56 -0.25 -1.77
C VAL A 236 1.70 -0.82 -0.67
N ARG A 237 2.33 -1.06 0.49
CA ARG A 237 1.64 -1.40 1.72
C ARG A 237 1.34 -0.13 2.50
N PHE A 238 0.09 0.04 2.92
CA PHE A 238 -0.31 1.14 3.78
C PHE A 238 -1.45 0.69 4.69
N ASP A 239 -1.68 1.41 5.77
CA ASP A 239 -2.77 1.11 6.69
C ASP A 239 -3.99 1.98 6.34
N GLY A 240 -5.01 1.36 5.72
CA GLY A 240 -6.22 2.03 5.24
C GLY A 240 -7.11 2.59 6.36
N ARG A 241 -6.86 2.19 7.61
CA ARG A 241 -7.55 2.73 8.81
C ARG A 241 -7.10 4.15 9.15
N PHE A 242 -5.98 4.59 8.57
CA PHE A 242 -5.56 5.98 8.56
C PHE A 242 -6.14 6.72 7.35
N GLU A 243 -6.23 8.04 7.47
CA GLU A 243 -6.73 8.86 6.37
C GLU A 243 -5.81 8.71 5.16
N HIS A 244 -6.42 8.57 3.99
CA HIS A 244 -5.69 8.48 2.75
C HIS A 244 -6.53 9.00 1.58
N GLU A 245 -5.84 9.46 0.54
CA GLU A 245 -6.44 10.01 -0.67
C GLU A 245 -5.56 9.76 -1.90
N VAL A 246 -6.15 9.77 -3.09
CA VAL A 246 -5.38 9.74 -4.34
C VAL A 246 -5.22 11.19 -4.81
N LEU A 247 -3.96 11.63 -4.96
CA LEU A 247 -3.65 12.96 -5.46
C LEU A 247 -4.12 13.13 -6.92
N PRO A 248 -4.29 14.37 -7.41
CA PRO A 248 -4.70 14.61 -8.78
C PRO A 248 -3.78 13.92 -9.80
N TYR A 249 -4.38 13.42 -10.87
CA TYR A 249 -3.67 12.82 -12.01
C TYR A 249 -4.39 13.05 -13.33
N SER A 250 -3.67 12.90 -14.43
CA SER A 250 -4.18 12.88 -15.79
C SER A 250 -3.86 11.54 -16.46
N GLY A 251 -4.63 11.17 -17.48
CA GLY A 251 -4.44 9.92 -18.22
C GLY A 251 -5.28 8.75 -17.69
N LEU A 252 -5.00 7.56 -18.20
CA LEU A 252 -5.72 6.33 -17.88
C LEU A 252 -5.07 5.65 -16.69
N ARG A 253 -5.81 5.54 -15.58
CA ARG A 253 -5.31 4.89 -14.35
C ARG A 253 -6.23 3.75 -13.94
N TYR A 254 -5.66 2.58 -13.78
CA TYR A 254 -6.28 1.50 -13.02
C TYR A 254 -5.67 1.41 -11.63
N SER A 255 -6.44 0.99 -10.63
CA SER A 255 -5.87 0.53 -9.37
C SER A 255 -6.44 -0.79 -8.92
N VAL A 256 -5.59 -1.58 -8.27
CA VAL A 256 -5.90 -2.89 -7.68
C VAL A 256 -5.50 -2.84 -6.21
N ILE A 257 -6.47 -2.98 -5.33
CA ILE A 257 -6.30 -2.78 -3.88
C ILE A 257 -6.71 -4.05 -3.16
N PHE A 258 -5.77 -4.72 -2.52
CA PHE A 258 -6.02 -5.91 -1.71
C PHE A 258 -6.20 -5.49 -0.25
N PHE A 259 -7.21 -6.04 0.42
CA PHE A 259 -7.51 -5.75 1.82
C PHE A 259 -8.19 -6.95 2.49
N ALA A 260 -8.14 -6.98 3.82
CA ALA A 260 -8.87 -7.95 4.64
C ALA A 260 -9.92 -7.22 5.47
N LEU A 261 -11.15 -7.72 5.45
CA LEU A 261 -12.23 -7.19 6.26
C LEU A 261 -12.27 -7.86 7.63
N ALA A 262 -12.50 -7.08 8.67
CA ALA A 262 -12.79 -7.61 10.00
C ALA A 262 -14.16 -8.34 9.98
N PRO A 263 -14.33 -9.43 10.74
CA PRO A 263 -15.64 -10.07 10.85
C PRO A 263 -16.71 -9.09 11.31
N PRO A 264 -17.95 -9.16 10.80
CA PRO A 264 -18.99 -8.17 11.13
C PRO A 264 -19.37 -8.12 12.61
N TRP A 265 -19.01 -9.12 13.43
CA TRP A 265 -19.24 -9.14 14.88
C TRP A 265 -18.09 -8.57 15.72
N SER A 266 -16.96 -8.19 15.11
CA SER A 266 -15.88 -7.48 15.81
C SER A 266 -15.97 -5.95 15.68
N VAL A 267 -16.99 -5.46 14.97
CA VAL A 267 -17.30 -4.03 14.86
C VAL A 267 -18.45 -3.77 15.82
N ASP A 268 -18.23 -2.98 16.87
CA ASP A 268 -19.30 -2.57 17.78
C ASP A 268 -20.28 -1.66 17.00
N PRO A 269 -21.53 -2.11 16.76
CA PRO A 269 -22.49 -1.32 15.98
C PRO A 269 -23.00 -0.07 16.72
N SER A 270 -22.64 0.08 18.00
CA SER A 270 -22.95 1.25 18.83
C SER A 270 -21.76 2.18 19.06
N SER A 271 -20.55 1.86 18.55
CA SER A 271 -19.39 2.73 18.73
C SER A 271 -19.51 3.99 17.86
N THR A 272 -19.96 5.09 18.46
CA THR A 272 -19.74 6.45 17.96
C THR A 272 -18.37 7.01 18.35
N GLU A 273 -17.50 6.19 18.94
CA GLU A 273 -16.14 6.61 19.28
C GLU A 273 -15.22 6.46 18.07
N GLU A 274 -14.57 7.58 17.71
CA GLU A 274 -13.40 7.61 16.83
C GLU A 274 -12.32 6.69 17.41
N GLY A 275 -12.30 5.43 16.95
CA GLY A 275 -11.54 4.32 17.53
C GLY A 275 -10.03 4.44 17.32
N CYS A 276 -9.39 5.27 18.14
CA CYS A 276 -7.98 5.18 18.45
C CYS A 276 -7.79 4.14 19.56
N CYS A 277 -6.71 3.34 19.45
CA CYS A 277 -6.17 2.47 20.49
C CYS A 277 -6.99 1.22 20.84
N ARG A 278 -6.58 0.07 20.30
CA ARG A 278 -5.98 -1.01 21.13
C ARG A 278 -4.84 -1.67 20.38
#